data_AF-A0A955N017-F1
#
_entry.id   AF-A0A955N017-F1
#
_cell.length_a   1.000
_cell.length_b   1.000
_cell.length_c   1.000
_cell.angle_alpha   90.00
_cell.angle_beta   90.00
_cell.angle_gamma   90.00
#
_symmetry.space_group_name_H-M   'P 1'
#
loop_
_entity.id
_entity.type
_entity.pdbx_description
1 polymer ?
#
loop_
_entity_poly.entity_id
_entity_poly.type
_entity_poly.pdbx_seq_one_letter_code
_entity_poly.pdbx_strand_id
1 'polypeptide(L)'
;MAYTTIEAEQPYEMHWKLGCDDQAILWVNGEKIYEELDDGSWSADDAEGTVQLKQGTNLIYFKSGNSGGDWAFSLAVSQYDPRLDFLYQDVAPELDIEAYRDFALNNDGNPKHGEELFMDQNGIGCVKCHSVGETGDAAIGPNLAGIGTKYEREELVRSVLEPSNRIESGYELTLIETFDEEFIDGIVQSETEREISLVNADGEAFTVKKEDVRDRRKSALSMMPNGLEKGMTLQDFADIIAYLRAQKETPKRSE
;
A
#
# COMPACT_ATOMS: atom_id res chain seq x y z
N MET A 1 18.61 11.31 8.23
CA MET A 1 18.29 11.15 9.68
C MET A 1 16.86 11.63 9.88
N ALA A 2 16.03 10.83 10.52
CA ALA A 2 14.64 11.11 10.82
C ALA A 2 14.36 10.72 12.28
N TYR A 3 13.39 11.36 12.91
CA TYR A 3 12.92 10.96 14.23
C TYR A 3 11.43 11.25 14.34
N THR A 4 10.77 10.51 15.23
CA THR A 4 9.36 10.72 15.57
C THR A 4 9.13 10.24 17.01
N THR A 5 7.95 10.49 17.54
CA THR A 5 7.53 9.98 18.83
C THR A 5 6.27 9.15 18.70
N ILE A 6 6.16 8.09 19.49
CA ILE A 6 4.93 7.31 19.65
C ILE A 6 4.44 7.50 21.08
N GLU A 7 3.19 7.96 21.23
CA GLU A 7 2.51 7.95 22.52
C GLU A 7 1.87 6.57 22.75
N ALA A 8 2.23 5.93 23.86
CA ALA A 8 1.68 4.63 24.25
C ALA A 8 0.83 4.77 25.52
N GLU A 9 -0.48 4.55 25.41
CA GLU A 9 -1.40 4.65 26.56
C GLU A 9 -1.04 3.68 27.71
N GLN A 10 -0.48 2.52 27.34
CA GLN A 10 0.05 1.49 28.21
C GLN A 10 1.29 0.86 27.56
N PRO A 11 2.20 0.21 28.31
CA PRO A 11 3.34 -0.47 27.72
C PRO A 11 2.87 -1.58 26.76
N TYR A 12 3.46 -1.64 25.57
CA TYR A 12 3.17 -2.69 24.59
C TYR A 12 4.38 -3.01 23.72
N GLU A 13 4.36 -4.21 23.14
CA GLU A 13 5.38 -4.65 22.18
C GLU A 13 5.05 -4.07 20.81
N MET A 14 5.92 -3.19 20.32
CA MET A 14 5.81 -2.61 18.99
C MET A 14 6.57 -3.49 18.00
N HIS A 15 5.91 -3.83 16.90
CA HIS A 15 6.55 -4.43 15.74
C HIS A 15 7.06 -3.31 14.84
N TRP A 16 8.24 -3.49 14.28
CA TRP A 16 8.81 -2.56 13.33
C TRP A 16 9.30 -3.30 12.09
N LYS A 17 9.17 -2.64 10.94
CA LYS A 17 9.73 -3.05 9.66
C LYS A 17 10.47 -1.88 9.04
N LEU A 18 11.58 -2.17 8.38
CA LEU A 18 12.53 -1.20 7.92
C LEU A 18 13.08 -1.63 6.56
N GLY A 19 12.98 -0.74 5.58
CA GLY A 19 13.70 -0.84 4.32
C GLY A 19 14.71 0.30 4.21
N CYS A 20 15.91 0.01 3.77
CA CYS A 20 16.94 1.02 3.52
C CYS A 20 17.84 0.54 2.37
N ASP A 21 18.30 1.48 1.54
CA ASP A 21 19.17 1.16 0.42
C ASP A 21 20.57 0.72 0.91
N ASP A 22 21.24 1.61 1.63
CA ASP A 22 22.55 1.33 2.24
C ASP A 22 22.40 1.08 3.75
N GLN A 23 22.98 1.96 4.55
CA GLN A 23 23.18 1.75 5.97
C GLN A 23 21.97 2.24 6.75
N ALA A 24 21.60 1.54 7.80
CA ALA A 24 20.46 1.87 8.62
C ALA A 24 20.76 1.64 10.10
N ILE A 25 20.39 2.60 10.94
CA ILE A 25 20.45 2.43 12.38
C ILE A 25 19.14 2.95 12.99
N LEU A 26 18.51 2.13 13.82
CA LEU A 26 17.27 2.44 14.51
C LEU A 26 17.49 2.45 16.02
N TRP A 27 17.01 3.49 16.67
CA TRP A 27 16.97 3.62 18.11
C TRP A 27 15.56 3.87 18.60
N VAL A 28 15.25 3.32 19.77
CA VAL A 28 14.03 3.59 20.52
C VAL A 28 14.41 3.95 21.95
N ASN A 29 13.95 5.12 22.42
CA ASN A 29 14.27 5.65 23.74
C ASN A 29 15.78 5.72 24.06
N GLY A 30 16.61 5.96 23.03
CA GLY A 30 18.06 6.01 23.14
C GLY A 30 18.77 4.65 23.12
N GLU A 31 18.03 3.55 23.08
CA GLU A 31 18.57 2.20 22.91
C GLU A 31 18.62 1.85 21.42
N LYS A 32 19.78 1.38 20.94
CA LYS A 32 19.95 0.95 19.55
C LYS A 32 19.34 -0.43 19.39
N ILE A 33 18.31 -0.55 18.57
CA ILE A 33 17.57 -1.80 18.38
C ILE A 33 17.87 -2.47 17.02
N TYR A 34 18.44 -1.72 16.08
CA TYR A 34 18.88 -2.24 14.79
C TYR A 34 20.10 -1.47 14.27
N GLU A 35 21.01 -2.17 13.59
CA GLU A 35 22.16 -1.61 12.90
C GLU A 35 22.53 -2.49 11.69
N GLU A 36 22.55 -1.88 10.52
CA GLU A 36 23.13 -2.38 9.28
C GLU A 36 24.09 -1.32 8.74
N LEU A 37 25.32 -1.72 8.46
CA LEU A 37 26.40 -0.83 8.04
C LEU A 37 27.00 -1.23 6.68
N ASP A 38 26.56 -2.35 6.12
CA ASP A 38 26.90 -2.75 4.77
C ASP A 38 26.03 -2.00 3.75
N ASP A 39 26.60 -1.75 2.56
CA ASP A 39 25.87 -1.14 1.45
C ASP A 39 25.04 -2.22 0.74
N GLY A 40 23.78 -1.91 0.42
CA GLY A 40 22.79 -2.86 -0.07
C GLY A 40 22.05 -2.35 -1.29
N SER A 41 20.96 -3.03 -1.64
CA SER A 41 19.97 -2.55 -2.60
C SER A 41 18.65 -2.42 -1.88
N TRP A 42 17.93 -1.32 -2.09
CA TRP A 42 16.67 -1.08 -1.40
C TRP A 42 15.62 -2.15 -1.69
N SER A 43 15.09 -2.76 -0.63
CA SER A 43 13.77 -3.38 -0.62
C SER A 43 13.00 -2.95 0.64
N ALA A 44 11.67 -2.97 0.53
CA ALA A 44 10.80 -2.63 1.65
C ALA A 44 10.79 -3.79 2.65
N ASP A 45 10.84 -3.45 3.94
CA ASP A 45 10.70 -4.42 5.04
C ASP A 45 11.84 -5.46 5.13
N ASP A 46 13.01 -5.18 4.56
CA ASP A 46 14.20 -6.06 4.59
C ASP A 46 14.70 -6.37 6.01
N ALA A 47 14.40 -5.48 6.96
CA ALA A 47 14.66 -5.70 8.36
C ALA A 47 13.37 -5.56 9.18
N GLU A 48 13.20 -6.43 10.15
CA GLU A 48 12.07 -6.37 11.07
C GLU A 48 12.47 -6.79 12.48
N GLY A 49 11.63 -6.46 13.45
CA GLY A 49 11.80 -6.92 14.81
C GLY A 49 10.74 -6.36 15.74
N THR A 50 11.00 -6.54 17.04
CA THR A 50 10.13 -6.01 18.09
C THR A 50 10.93 -5.17 19.08
N VAL A 51 10.24 -4.24 19.74
CA VAL A 51 10.80 -3.45 20.85
C VAL A 51 9.68 -3.11 21.82
N GLN A 52 10.00 -3.14 23.12
CA GLN A 52 9.05 -2.75 24.14
C GLN A 52 8.95 -1.24 24.28
N LEU A 53 7.75 -0.71 24.05
CA LEU A 53 7.45 0.68 24.34
C LEU A 53 7.01 0.84 25.79
N LYS A 54 7.44 1.94 26.40
CA LYS A 54 7.04 2.34 27.75
C LYS A 54 5.71 3.07 27.66
N GLN A 55 4.93 3.05 28.74
CA GLN A 55 3.80 3.97 28.87
C GLN A 55 4.29 5.42 28.74
N GLY A 56 3.56 6.22 27.97
CA GLY A 56 3.89 7.59 27.64
C GLY A 56 4.61 7.73 26.30
N THR A 57 5.34 8.84 26.14
CA THR A 57 6.06 9.16 24.91
C THR A 57 7.31 8.32 24.73
N ASN A 58 7.44 7.68 23.57
CA ASN A 58 8.61 6.92 23.15
C ASN A 58 9.28 7.59 21.97
N LEU A 59 10.56 7.93 22.07
CA LEU A 59 11.32 8.55 20.98
C LEU A 59 11.85 7.48 20.04
N ILE A 60 11.55 7.60 18.75
CA ILE A 60 12.11 6.79 17.69
C ILE A 60 13.08 7.64 16.90
N TYR A 61 14.28 7.15 16.70
CA TYR A 61 15.32 7.84 15.95
C TYR A 61 15.88 6.89 14.91
N PHE A 62 15.90 7.34 13.66
CA PHE A 62 16.38 6.57 12.52
C PHE A 62 17.48 7.33 11.77
N LYS A 63 18.56 6.63 11.47
CA LYS A 63 19.65 7.12 10.64
C LYS A 63 19.83 6.20 9.45
N SER A 64 19.44 6.69 8.29
CA SER A 64 19.92 6.17 7.00
C SER A 64 21.28 6.78 6.67
N GLY A 65 22.22 5.95 6.23
CA GLY A 65 23.41 6.31 5.48
C GLY A 65 23.18 6.15 3.99
N ASN A 66 23.98 6.84 3.19
CA ASN A 66 23.99 6.77 1.73
C ASN A 66 25.44 6.80 1.27
N SER A 67 25.85 5.77 0.52
CA SER A 67 27.19 5.57 -0.02
C SER A 67 27.29 5.98 -1.51
N GLY A 68 26.17 6.29 -2.17
CA GLY A 68 26.08 6.97 -3.46
C GLY A 68 24.76 6.72 -4.19
N GLY A 69 24.37 7.63 -5.11
CA GLY A 69 23.15 7.48 -5.92
C GLY A 69 21.89 8.12 -5.31
N ASP A 70 20.74 7.80 -5.89
CA ASP A 70 19.43 8.08 -5.29
C ASP A 70 19.27 7.23 -4.02
N TRP A 71 18.40 7.64 -3.10
CA TRP A 71 18.26 6.94 -1.82
C TRP A 71 16.79 6.84 -1.41
N ALA A 72 16.46 5.75 -0.74
CA ALA A 72 15.15 5.52 -0.16
C ALA A 72 15.25 4.82 1.20
N PHE A 73 14.27 5.07 2.06
CA PHE A 73 14.05 4.30 3.26
C PHE A 73 12.55 4.20 3.55
N SER A 74 12.16 3.15 4.25
CA SER A 74 10.84 2.98 4.85
C SER A 74 11.01 2.56 6.30
N LEU A 75 10.17 3.05 7.19
CA LEU A 75 10.06 2.58 8.57
C LEU A 75 8.58 2.49 8.90
N ALA A 76 8.09 1.28 9.07
CA ALA A 76 6.76 1.02 9.59
C ALA A 76 6.87 0.62 11.06
N VAL A 77 5.98 1.16 11.88
CA VAL A 77 5.89 0.87 13.31
C VAL A 77 4.42 0.64 13.62
N SER A 78 4.10 -0.51 14.19
CA SER A 78 2.73 -0.88 14.49
C SER A 78 2.62 -1.47 15.89
N GLN A 79 1.50 -1.16 16.55
CA GLN A 79 1.02 -2.01 17.61
C GLN A 79 0.46 -3.27 16.95
N TYR A 80 0.85 -4.44 17.46
CA TYR A 80 0.23 -5.69 17.03
C TYR A 80 -1.29 -5.61 17.22
N ASP A 81 -2.02 -5.59 16.11
CA ASP A 81 -3.47 -5.63 16.07
C ASP A 81 -3.90 -7.00 15.53
N PRO A 82 -4.53 -7.86 16.35
CA PRO A 82 -4.99 -9.18 15.92
C PRO A 82 -5.95 -9.14 14.72
N ARG A 83 -6.62 -8.01 14.47
CA ARG A 83 -7.47 -7.82 13.28
C ARG A 83 -6.66 -7.69 11.99
N LEU A 84 -5.39 -7.29 12.11
CA LEU A 84 -4.44 -7.10 11.02
C LEU A 84 -3.43 -8.26 10.94
N ASP A 85 -3.62 -9.36 11.69
CA ASP A 85 -2.76 -10.54 11.68
C ASP A 85 -2.48 -11.07 10.27
N PHE A 86 -3.45 -10.95 9.37
CA PHE A 86 -3.30 -11.36 7.97
C PHE A 86 -2.19 -10.61 7.22
N LEU A 87 -1.77 -9.42 7.68
CA LEU A 87 -0.64 -8.65 7.13
C LEU A 87 0.73 -9.17 7.61
N TYR A 88 0.75 -9.99 8.66
CA TYR A 88 1.98 -10.43 9.37
C TYR A 88 2.10 -11.95 9.51
N GLN A 89 1.13 -12.73 9.03
CA GLN A 89 1.25 -14.18 8.97
C GLN A 89 2.35 -14.57 7.98
N ASP A 90 3.24 -15.47 8.41
CA ASP A 90 4.28 -16.09 7.60
C ASP A 90 3.69 -16.55 6.26
N VAL A 91 3.98 -15.77 5.22
CA VAL A 91 3.67 -16.18 3.87
C VAL A 91 4.59 -17.36 3.60
N ALA A 92 3.98 -18.49 3.20
CA ALA A 92 4.68 -19.66 2.67
C ALA A 92 5.86 -19.22 1.77
N PRO A 93 6.99 -19.97 1.77
CA PRO A 93 8.25 -19.56 1.13
C PRO A 93 7.98 -18.97 -0.25
N GLU A 94 8.53 -17.77 -0.51
CA GLU A 94 8.37 -16.97 -1.73
C GLU A 94 7.42 -17.61 -2.73
N LEU A 95 6.14 -17.26 -2.64
CA LEU A 95 5.24 -17.47 -3.77
C LEU A 95 5.92 -16.82 -4.97
N ASP A 96 6.31 -17.67 -5.92
CA ASP A 96 6.97 -17.23 -7.13
C ASP A 96 5.99 -16.37 -7.92
N ILE A 97 6.13 -15.04 -7.81
CA ILE A 97 5.33 -14.06 -8.57
C ILE A 97 5.39 -14.40 -10.06
N GLU A 98 6.50 -14.95 -10.53
CA GLU A 98 6.65 -15.39 -11.91
C GLU A 98 5.77 -16.60 -12.23
N ALA A 99 5.53 -17.51 -11.28
CA ALA A 99 4.58 -18.60 -11.47
C ALA A 99 3.13 -18.08 -11.65
N TYR A 100 2.72 -17.05 -10.89
CA TYR A 100 1.41 -16.40 -11.09
C TYR A 100 1.34 -15.68 -12.43
N ARG A 101 2.40 -14.94 -12.78
CA ARG A 101 2.52 -14.25 -14.07
C ARG A 101 2.42 -15.25 -15.22
N ASP A 102 3.26 -16.26 -15.24
CA ASP A 102 3.32 -17.30 -16.27
C ASP A 102 1.99 -18.05 -16.38
N PHE A 103 1.42 -18.44 -15.25
CA PHE A 103 0.15 -19.16 -15.26
C PHE A 103 -0.97 -18.31 -15.86
N ALA A 104 -1.11 -17.05 -15.42
CA ALA A 104 -2.16 -16.16 -15.90
C ALA A 104 -1.99 -15.75 -17.37
N LEU A 105 -0.76 -15.71 -17.89
CA LEU A 105 -0.51 -15.43 -19.31
C LEU A 105 -0.81 -16.63 -20.22
N ASN A 106 -0.51 -17.84 -19.76
CA ASN A 106 -0.53 -19.04 -20.59
C ASN A 106 -1.77 -19.92 -20.41
N ASN A 107 -2.63 -19.65 -19.42
CA ASN A 107 -3.86 -20.40 -19.17
C ASN A 107 -5.10 -19.52 -19.28
N ASP A 108 -6.24 -20.13 -19.57
CA ASP A 108 -7.52 -19.42 -19.57
C ASP A 108 -8.06 -19.30 -18.14
N GLY A 109 -8.72 -18.18 -17.86
CA GLY A 109 -9.45 -17.96 -16.62
C GLY A 109 -10.97 -18.00 -16.85
N ASN A 110 -11.71 -18.30 -15.80
CA ASN A 110 -13.16 -18.23 -15.75
C ASN A 110 -13.62 -16.84 -15.27
N PRO A 111 -14.13 -15.98 -16.16
CA PRO A 111 -14.51 -14.62 -15.79
C PRO A 111 -15.65 -14.56 -14.77
N LYS A 112 -16.51 -15.58 -14.72
CA LYS A 112 -17.60 -15.62 -13.73
C LYS A 112 -17.06 -15.90 -12.33
N HIS A 113 -16.11 -16.81 -12.21
CA HIS A 113 -15.46 -17.06 -10.92
C HIS A 113 -14.58 -15.87 -10.50
N GLY A 114 -13.90 -15.23 -11.46
CA GLY A 114 -13.18 -13.98 -11.23
C GLY A 114 -14.06 -12.85 -10.71
N GLU A 115 -15.31 -12.74 -11.19
CA GLU A 115 -16.31 -11.80 -10.66
C GLU A 115 -16.66 -12.11 -9.20
N GLU A 116 -16.90 -13.38 -8.88
CA GLU A 116 -17.21 -13.82 -7.51
C GLU A 116 -16.07 -13.46 -6.55
N LEU A 117 -14.81 -13.72 -6.95
CA LEU A 117 -13.61 -13.36 -6.19
C LEU A 117 -13.43 -11.83 -6.04
N PHE A 118 -13.65 -11.08 -7.13
CA PHE A 118 -13.56 -9.63 -7.13
C PHE A 118 -14.56 -8.99 -6.16
N MET A 119 -15.78 -9.53 -6.12
CA MET A 119 -16.90 -9.05 -5.31
C MET A 119 -16.87 -9.55 -3.86
N ASP A 120 -16.02 -10.53 -3.54
CA ASP A 120 -15.93 -11.10 -2.19
C ASP A 120 -15.24 -10.13 -1.22
N GLN A 121 -16.04 -9.40 -0.45
CA GLN A 121 -15.57 -8.48 0.59
C GLN A 121 -14.88 -9.18 1.77
N ASN A 122 -15.02 -10.50 1.93
CA ASN A 122 -14.34 -11.25 3.00
C ASN A 122 -13.06 -11.96 2.52
N GLY A 123 -12.84 -12.01 1.19
CA GLY A 123 -11.65 -12.53 0.55
C GLY A 123 -10.70 -11.41 0.14
N ILE A 124 -10.20 -11.47 -1.11
CA ILE A 124 -9.28 -10.45 -1.67
C ILE A 124 -9.90 -9.05 -1.67
N GLY A 125 -11.23 -8.95 -1.80
CA GLY A 125 -11.95 -7.70 -1.56
C GLY A 125 -11.65 -6.58 -2.55
N CYS A 126 -11.38 -6.89 -3.82
CA CYS A 126 -11.10 -5.88 -4.85
C CYS A 126 -12.20 -4.79 -4.92
N VAL A 127 -13.47 -5.20 -4.73
CA VAL A 127 -14.64 -4.30 -4.71
C VAL A 127 -14.63 -3.27 -3.56
N LYS A 128 -13.83 -3.47 -2.51
CA LYS A 128 -13.69 -2.51 -1.40
C LYS A 128 -13.04 -1.21 -1.85
N CYS A 129 -12.13 -1.31 -2.81
CA CYS A 129 -11.36 -0.16 -3.29
C CYS A 129 -11.70 0.20 -4.74
N HIS A 130 -12.19 -0.75 -5.53
CA HIS A 130 -12.50 -0.53 -6.94
C HIS A 130 -13.99 -0.67 -7.22
N SER A 131 -14.45 0.16 -8.15
CA SER A 131 -15.76 0.01 -8.75
C SER A 131 -15.67 -0.60 -10.15
N VAL A 132 -16.75 -1.25 -10.59
CA VAL A 132 -17.00 -1.63 -11.98
C VAL A 132 -18.38 -1.08 -12.34
N GLY A 133 -18.39 -0.02 -13.16
CA GLY A 133 -19.63 0.69 -13.48
C GLY A 133 -20.14 1.42 -12.24
N GLU A 134 -21.36 1.08 -11.79
CA GLU A 134 -21.98 1.68 -10.60
C GLU A 134 -21.80 0.84 -9.32
N THR A 135 -21.11 -0.31 -9.40
CA THR A 135 -20.92 -1.22 -8.27
C THR A 135 -19.51 -1.08 -7.69
N GLY A 136 -19.37 -0.96 -6.36
CA GLY A 136 -18.09 -0.80 -5.64
C GLY A 136 -17.78 0.66 -5.29
N ASP A 137 -16.56 0.93 -4.82
CA ASP A 137 -16.11 2.27 -4.44
C ASP A 137 -15.10 2.81 -5.46
N ALA A 138 -15.32 4.01 -5.99
CA ALA A 138 -14.41 4.66 -6.94
C ALA A 138 -13.52 5.73 -6.28
N ALA A 139 -13.72 6.03 -4.98
CA ALA A 139 -12.98 7.06 -4.28
C ALA A 139 -11.57 6.57 -3.93
N ILE A 140 -11.43 5.30 -3.53
CA ILE A 140 -10.15 4.73 -3.08
C ILE A 140 -9.29 4.27 -4.26
N GLY A 141 -9.91 3.62 -5.25
CA GLY A 141 -9.26 3.09 -6.43
C GLY A 141 -10.08 3.34 -7.70
N PRO A 142 -9.43 3.30 -8.89
CA PRO A 142 -10.10 3.63 -10.14
C PRO A 142 -11.27 2.71 -10.47
N ASN A 143 -12.29 3.27 -11.11
CA ASN A 143 -13.33 2.48 -11.75
C ASN A 143 -12.73 1.64 -12.89
N LEU A 144 -12.91 0.33 -12.83
CA LEU A 144 -12.34 -0.65 -13.74
C LEU A 144 -13.28 -0.99 -14.91
N ALA A 145 -14.43 -0.34 -15.04
CA ALA A 145 -15.24 -0.46 -16.26
C ALA A 145 -14.46 0.05 -17.48
N GLY A 146 -14.36 -0.81 -18.51
CA GLY A 146 -13.58 -0.54 -19.71
C GLY A 146 -12.09 -0.87 -19.58
N ILE A 147 -11.62 -1.37 -18.43
CA ILE A 147 -10.20 -1.69 -18.21
C ILE A 147 -9.69 -2.74 -19.21
N GLY A 148 -10.54 -3.70 -19.61
CA GLY A 148 -10.22 -4.72 -20.60
C GLY A 148 -10.16 -4.20 -22.05
N THR A 149 -10.59 -2.96 -22.28
CA THR A 149 -10.35 -2.23 -23.54
C THR A 149 -9.12 -1.32 -23.43
N LYS A 150 -8.82 -0.82 -22.23
CA LYS A 150 -7.68 0.08 -21.96
C LYS A 150 -6.34 -0.67 -21.93
N TYR A 151 -6.32 -1.87 -21.36
CA TYR A 151 -5.10 -2.64 -21.13
C TYR A 151 -5.21 -4.08 -21.63
N GLU A 152 -4.09 -4.55 -22.20
CA GLU A 152 -3.92 -5.95 -22.58
C GLU A 152 -3.67 -6.83 -21.35
N ARG A 153 -3.75 -8.15 -21.55
CA ARG A 153 -3.66 -9.16 -20.48
C ARG A 153 -2.40 -8.99 -19.64
N GLU A 154 -1.26 -8.78 -20.30
CA GLU A 154 0.06 -8.65 -19.69
C GLU A 154 0.10 -7.48 -18.71
N GLU A 155 -0.50 -6.36 -19.09
CA GLU A 155 -0.50 -5.16 -18.25
C GLU A 155 -1.47 -5.30 -17.08
N LEU A 156 -2.59 -6.01 -17.24
CA LEU A 156 -3.49 -6.33 -16.14
C LEU A 156 -2.81 -7.24 -15.12
N VAL A 157 -2.14 -8.30 -15.58
CA VAL A 157 -1.35 -9.20 -14.72
C VAL A 157 -0.31 -8.40 -13.95
N ARG A 158 0.44 -7.55 -14.66
CA ARG A 158 1.47 -6.71 -14.04
C ARG A 158 0.89 -5.74 -13.01
N SER A 159 -0.22 -5.07 -13.33
CA SER A 159 -0.83 -4.09 -12.44
C SER A 159 -1.34 -4.72 -11.14
N VAL A 160 -1.82 -5.97 -11.18
CA VAL A 160 -2.28 -6.67 -9.97
C VAL A 160 -1.11 -7.19 -9.12
N LEU A 161 -0.06 -7.73 -9.74
CA LEU A 161 1.11 -8.25 -9.03
C LEU A 161 2.05 -7.14 -8.52
N GLU A 162 2.11 -6.01 -9.23
CA GLU A 162 3.05 -4.91 -8.99
C GLU A 162 2.32 -3.55 -8.99
N PRO A 163 1.37 -3.29 -8.08
CA PRO A 163 0.52 -2.09 -8.10
C PRO A 163 1.28 -0.76 -8.02
N SER A 164 2.47 -0.75 -7.42
CA SER A 164 3.30 0.45 -7.31
C SER A 164 4.12 0.74 -8.58
N ASN A 165 4.23 -0.22 -9.51
CA ASN A 165 4.99 -0.03 -10.74
C ASN A 165 4.33 0.99 -11.69
N ARG A 166 3.00 1.11 -11.64
CA ARG A 166 2.28 2.19 -12.34
C ARG A 166 1.00 2.56 -11.61
N ILE A 167 0.99 3.74 -11.02
CA ILE A 167 -0.17 4.30 -10.34
C ILE A 167 -0.96 5.17 -11.33
N GLU A 168 -2.28 4.99 -11.39
CA GLU A 168 -3.16 5.79 -12.26
C GLU A 168 -3.22 7.24 -11.77
N SER A 169 -3.18 8.19 -12.71
CA SER A 169 -3.30 9.61 -12.41
C SER A 169 -4.60 9.91 -11.64
N GLY A 170 -4.48 10.60 -10.51
CA GLY A 170 -5.60 10.91 -9.60
C GLY A 170 -5.75 9.90 -8.46
N TYR A 171 -5.01 8.79 -8.48
CA TYR A 171 -5.00 7.77 -7.43
C TYR A 171 -3.62 7.62 -6.77
N GLU A 172 -2.76 8.64 -6.89
CA GLU A 172 -1.50 8.66 -6.16
C GLU A 172 -1.75 8.93 -4.68
N LEU A 173 -1.25 8.02 -3.83
CA LEU A 173 -1.25 8.22 -2.38
C LEU A 173 -0.48 9.50 -2.06
N THR A 174 -1.16 10.44 -1.41
CA THR A 174 -0.60 11.71 -0.99
C THR A 174 -0.33 11.65 0.51
N LEU A 175 0.89 11.97 0.90
CA LEU A 175 1.32 12.11 2.29
C LEU A 175 1.37 13.60 2.63
N ILE A 176 0.71 13.98 3.71
CA ILE A 176 0.63 15.35 4.23
C ILE A 176 1.17 15.34 5.66
N GLU A 177 2.10 16.26 5.94
CA GLU A 177 2.53 16.61 7.29
C GLU A 177 1.94 17.99 7.62
N THR A 178 1.32 18.14 8.79
CA THR A 178 0.78 19.43 9.25
C THR A 178 1.76 20.16 10.17
N PHE A 179 1.55 21.46 10.40
CA PHE A 179 2.34 22.23 11.38
C PHE A 179 2.13 21.77 12.83
N ASP A 180 1.02 21.09 13.11
CA ASP A 180 0.72 20.48 14.41
C ASP A 180 1.27 19.05 14.54
N GLU A 181 2.20 18.66 13.64
CA GLU A 181 2.91 17.38 13.62
C GLU A 181 2.01 16.16 13.37
N GLU A 182 0.83 16.37 12.77
CA GLU A 182 -0.02 15.26 12.30
C GLU A 182 0.44 14.77 10.92
N PHE A 183 0.41 13.45 10.73
CA PHE A 183 0.65 12.81 9.45
C PHE A 183 -0.65 12.24 8.92
N ILE A 184 -1.01 12.64 7.71
CA ILE A 184 -2.25 12.26 7.03
C ILE A 184 -1.88 11.67 5.68
N ASP A 185 -2.46 10.53 5.35
CA ASP A 185 -2.32 9.91 4.04
C ASP A 185 -3.67 9.63 3.39
N GLY A 186 -3.71 9.72 2.06
CA GLY A 186 -4.92 9.42 1.31
C GLY A 186 -4.85 9.77 -0.17
N ILE A 187 -5.88 9.37 -0.91
CA ILE A 187 -6.09 9.78 -2.30
C ILE A 187 -6.82 11.11 -2.33
N VAL A 188 -6.25 12.09 -3.03
CA VAL A 188 -6.85 13.43 -3.16
C VAL A 188 -8.09 13.35 -4.05
N GLN A 189 -9.26 13.58 -3.44
CA GLN A 189 -10.56 13.56 -4.12
C GLN A 189 -10.86 14.89 -4.79
N SER A 190 -10.52 15.99 -4.12
CA SER A 190 -10.70 17.34 -4.65
C SER A 190 -9.78 18.32 -3.94
N GLU A 191 -9.51 19.44 -4.60
CA GLU A 191 -8.65 20.48 -4.08
C GLU A 191 -9.20 21.85 -4.47
N THR A 192 -9.38 22.73 -3.48
CA THR A 192 -9.77 24.12 -3.68
C THR A 192 -8.58 25.05 -3.43
N GLU A 193 -8.77 26.36 -3.48
CA GLU A 193 -7.73 27.32 -3.08
C GLU A 193 -7.33 27.20 -1.60
N ARG A 194 -8.21 26.66 -0.74
CA ARG A 194 -8.02 26.65 0.73
C ARG A 194 -7.89 25.26 1.33
N GLU A 195 -8.46 24.24 0.71
CA GLU A 195 -8.65 22.93 1.32
C GLU A 195 -8.30 21.82 0.34
N ILE A 196 -7.81 20.70 0.89
CA ILE A 196 -7.56 19.45 0.18
C ILE A 196 -8.46 18.39 0.83
N SER A 197 -9.31 17.75 0.03
CA SER A 197 -10.11 16.61 0.47
C SER A 197 -9.42 15.32 0.08
N LEU A 198 -9.26 14.40 1.02
CA LEU A 198 -8.63 13.09 0.81
C LEU A 198 -9.56 11.97 1.27
N VAL A 199 -9.31 10.75 0.79
CA VAL A 199 -9.88 9.52 1.34
C VAL A 199 -8.73 8.57 1.68
N ASN A 200 -8.74 7.96 2.86
CA ASN A 200 -7.73 6.97 3.25
C ASN A 200 -8.12 5.54 2.78
N ALA A 201 -7.28 4.55 3.08
CA ALA A 201 -7.51 3.15 2.72
C ALA A 201 -8.75 2.53 3.40
N ASP A 202 -9.20 3.08 4.53
CA ASP A 202 -10.42 2.67 5.24
C ASP A 202 -11.70 3.26 4.62
N GLY A 203 -11.57 4.11 3.60
CA GLY A 203 -12.70 4.82 2.98
C GLY A 203 -13.15 6.06 3.78
N GLU A 204 -12.39 6.45 4.80
CA GLU A 204 -12.69 7.64 5.60
C GLU A 204 -12.25 8.89 4.83
N ALA A 205 -13.17 9.86 4.73
CA ALA A 205 -12.91 11.13 4.06
C ALA A 205 -12.39 12.18 5.07
N PHE A 206 -11.33 12.89 4.69
CA PHE A 206 -10.71 13.94 5.48
C PHE A 206 -10.60 15.23 4.68
N THR A 207 -10.52 16.35 5.39
CA THR A 207 -10.22 17.66 4.78
C THR A 207 -9.13 18.33 5.57
N VAL A 208 -8.06 18.72 4.87
CA VAL A 208 -6.93 19.45 5.44
C VAL A 208 -6.92 20.85 4.84
N LYS A 209 -6.83 21.88 5.69
CA LYS A 209 -6.63 23.23 5.19
C LYS A 209 -5.19 23.39 4.75
N LYS A 210 -4.98 24.04 3.60
CA LYS A 210 -3.65 24.28 3.05
C LYS A 210 -2.78 25.16 3.94
N GLU A 211 -3.38 26.01 4.77
CA GLU A 211 -2.66 26.81 5.76
C GLU A 211 -2.01 25.97 6.86
N ASP A 212 -2.57 24.77 7.13
CA ASP A 212 -2.07 23.85 8.14
C ASP A 212 -1.02 22.87 7.57
N VAL A 213 -0.86 22.80 6.24
CA VAL A 213 0.07 21.88 5.57
C VAL A 213 1.51 22.41 5.65
N ARG A 214 2.38 21.61 6.27
CA ARG A 214 3.82 21.84 6.36
C ARG A 214 4.58 21.22 5.20
N ASP A 215 4.32 19.95 4.90
CA ASP A 215 4.89 19.22 3.76
C ASP A 215 3.80 18.40 3.05
N ARG A 216 3.96 18.23 1.74
CA ARG A 216 3.08 17.38 0.93
C ARG A 216 3.89 16.71 -0.16
N ARG A 217 3.77 15.39 -0.26
CA ARG A 217 4.41 14.60 -1.31
C ARG A 217 3.54 13.46 -1.79
N LYS A 218 3.74 13.04 -3.04
CA LYS A 218 3.17 11.81 -3.57
C LYS A 218 4.06 10.65 -3.17
N SER A 219 3.46 9.55 -2.72
CA SER A 219 4.16 8.29 -2.46
C SER A 219 4.54 7.62 -3.79
N ALA A 220 5.69 6.95 -3.81
CA ALA A 220 6.02 6.01 -4.87
C ALA A 220 5.28 4.67 -4.72
N LEU A 221 4.69 4.42 -3.55
CA LEU A 221 3.90 3.24 -3.25
C LEU A 221 2.42 3.50 -3.53
N SER A 222 1.76 2.51 -4.13
CA SER A 222 0.32 2.51 -4.34
C SER A 222 -0.43 2.28 -3.03
N MET A 223 -1.67 2.80 -2.95
CA MET A 223 -2.61 2.42 -1.89
C MET A 223 -3.15 1.00 -2.09
N MET A 224 -3.11 0.47 -3.32
CA MET A 224 -3.41 -0.93 -3.57
C MET A 224 -2.30 -1.80 -2.94
N PRO A 225 -2.63 -2.76 -2.05
CA PRO A 225 -1.63 -3.58 -1.37
C PRO A 225 -0.83 -4.45 -2.36
N ASN A 226 0.47 -4.62 -2.10
CA ASN A 226 1.25 -5.68 -2.72
C ASN A 226 0.85 -7.04 -2.10
N GLY A 227 1.10 -8.14 -2.82
CA GLY A 227 0.92 -9.48 -2.27
C GLY A 227 -0.52 -9.99 -2.29
N LEU A 228 -1.43 -9.41 -3.07
CA LEU A 228 -2.83 -9.86 -3.19
C LEU A 228 -2.90 -11.30 -3.71
N GLU A 229 -1.95 -11.71 -4.56
CA GLU A 229 -1.82 -13.07 -5.10
C GLU A 229 -1.64 -14.13 -4.01
N LYS A 230 -1.15 -13.73 -2.82
CA LYS A 230 -0.93 -14.64 -1.69
C LYS A 230 -2.21 -15.22 -1.11
N GLY A 231 -3.33 -14.53 -1.27
CA GLY A 231 -4.66 -15.02 -0.88
C GLY A 231 -5.37 -15.85 -1.96
N MET A 232 -4.70 -16.13 -3.08
CA MET A 232 -5.30 -16.74 -4.27
C MET A 232 -4.52 -17.96 -4.73
N THR A 233 -5.21 -18.96 -5.30
CA THR A 233 -4.53 -19.96 -6.13
C THR A 233 -4.10 -19.35 -7.47
N LEU A 234 -3.20 -20.02 -8.20
CA LEU A 234 -2.84 -19.62 -9.58
C LEU A 234 -4.07 -19.48 -10.48
N GLN A 235 -5.06 -20.37 -10.31
CA GLN A 235 -6.31 -20.32 -11.08
C GLN A 235 -7.19 -19.15 -10.67
N ASP A 236 -7.34 -18.87 -9.37
CA ASP A 236 -8.11 -17.72 -8.88
C ASP A 236 -7.55 -16.40 -9.45
N PHE A 237 -6.22 -16.28 -9.48
CA PHE A 237 -5.56 -15.13 -10.09
C PHE A 237 -5.85 -15.04 -11.60
N ALA A 238 -5.72 -16.14 -12.34
CA ALA A 238 -6.07 -16.17 -13.77
C ALA A 238 -7.56 -15.84 -14.02
N ASP A 239 -8.45 -16.25 -13.12
CA ASP A 239 -9.89 -15.98 -13.18
C ASP A 239 -10.19 -14.50 -12.97
N ILE A 240 -9.55 -13.84 -11.98
CA ILE A 240 -9.64 -12.37 -11.81
C ILE A 240 -9.16 -11.65 -13.05
N ILE A 241 -8.02 -12.04 -13.61
CA ILE A 241 -7.50 -11.42 -14.85
C ILE A 241 -8.48 -11.61 -16.01
N ALA A 242 -9.11 -12.78 -16.13
CA ALA A 242 -10.15 -13.02 -17.14
C ALA A 242 -11.38 -12.13 -16.92
N TYR A 243 -11.80 -11.92 -15.68
CA TYR A 243 -12.88 -11.00 -15.33
C TYR A 243 -12.55 -9.55 -15.70
N LEU A 244 -11.36 -9.05 -15.35
CA LEU A 244 -10.91 -7.69 -15.70
C LEU A 244 -10.86 -7.49 -17.22
N ARG A 245 -10.35 -8.47 -17.97
CA ARG A 245 -10.36 -8.44 -19.44
C ARG A 245 -11.75 -8.42 -20.05
N ALA A 246 -12.74 -8.99 -19.37
CA ALA A 246 -14.12 -8.97 -19.82
C ALA A 246 -14.80 -7.60 -19.63
N GLN A 247 -14.26 -6.72 -18.76
CA GLN A 247 -14.78 -5.38 -18.52
C GLN A 247 -14.44 -4.43 -19.67
N LYS A 248 -15.17 -4.53 -20.79
CA LYS A 248 -14.94 -3.74 -22.01
C LYS A 248 -15.87 -2.55 -22.18
N GLU A 249 -17.00 -2.54 -21.47
CA GLU A 249 -17.98 -1.46 -21.48
C GLU A 249 -17.45 -0.30 -20.62
N THR A 250 -17.33 0.89 -21.20
CA THR A 250 -17.05 2.11 -20.44
C THR A 250 -18.35 2.67 -19.85
N PRO A 251 -18.31 3.26 -18.64
CA PRO A 251 -19.49 3.91 -18.07
C PRO A 251 -19.97 5.01 -19.04
N LYS A 252 -21.27 5.06 -19.33
CA LYS A 252 -21.85 6.20 -20.05
C LYS A 252 -21.62 7.43 -19.17
N ARG A 253 -20.94 8.45 -19.69
CA ARG A 253 -20.85 9.76 -19.04
C ARG A 253 -22.28 10.23 -18.78
N SER A 254 -22.66 10.43 -17.53
CA SER A 254 -23.88 11.16 -17.20
C SER A 254 -23.75 12.58 -17.76
N GLU A 255 -24.66 12.96 -18.65
CA GLU A 255 -24.82 14.33 -19.16
C GLU A 255 -25.16 15.33 -18.05
#